data_AF-A0A832NQY2-F1
#
_entry.id   AF-A0A832NQY2-F1
#
_cell.length_a   1.000
_cell.length_b   1.000
_cell.length_c   1.000
_cell.angle_alpha   90.00
_cell.angle_beta   90.00
_cell.angle_gamma   90.00
#
_symmetry.space_group_name_H-M   'P 1'
#
loop_
_entity.id
_entity.type
_entity.pdbx_description
1 polymer ?
#
loop_
_entity_poly.entity_id
_entity_poly.type
_entity_poly.pdbx_seq_one_letter_code
_entity_poly.pdbx_strand_id
1 'polypeptide(L)'
;MAQVKVGELQVYRILSAIFGLLGLTILLRVSLKHRSEYVVGERFVMDELIIPTPIYVFHFKPITLFVMFGFLYWALGLEAWRNHILKWPSTLKRGIFIFLCLGAFIMGYEFLQNFLMWTSFFIMYGGNLDMLYHQLNPAMPKPVNFNFISKLFSMFFAGALYGIYFFHRMLRGRGKT
;
A
#
# COMPACT_ATOMS: atom_id res chain seq x y z
N MET A 1 6.41 -16.09 23.67
CA MET A 1 6.28 -16.39 22.22
C MET A 1 7.63 -16.88 21.71
N ALA A 2 7.70 -18.03 21.03
CA ALA A 2 8.98 -18.57 20.53
C ALA A 2 9.60 -17.67 19.45
N GLN A 3 10.93 -17.60 19.42
CA GLN A 3 11.66 -16.95 18.34
C GLN A 3 11.40 -17.68 17.02
N VAL A 4 11.29 -16.93 15.93
CA VAL A 4 11.17 -17.51 14.59
C VAL A 4 12.53 -18.08 14.18
N LYS A 5 12.52 -19.25 13.52
CA LYS A 5 13.72 -19.89 13.00
C LYS A 5 14.43 -18.95 12.02
N VAL A 6 15.77 -18.92 12.07
CA VAL A 6 16.60 -18.03 11.25
C VAL A 6 16.31 -18.20 9.75
N GLY A 7 16.10 -19.44 9.28
CA GLY A 7 15.77 -19.71 7.87
C GLY A 7 14.46 -19.06 7.40
N GLU A 8 13.40 -19.08 8.21
CA GLU A 8 12.11 -18.45 7.87
C GLU A 8 12.24 -16.92 7.79
N LEU A 9 13.01 -16.31 8.71
CA LEU A 9 13.28 -14.87 8.68
C LEU A 9 14.05 -14.44 7.43
N GLN A 10 14.99 -15.28 6.96
CA GLN A 10 15.74 -15.02 5.74
C GLN A 10 14.82 -15.02 4.50
N VAL A 11 13.87 -15.96 4.43
CA VAL A 11 12.88 -16.00 3.34
C VAL A 11 12.03 -14.73 3.33
N TYR A 12 11.46 -14.32 4.46
CA TYR A 12 10.67 -13.08 4.54
C TYR A 12 11.48 -11.85 4.15
N ARG A 13 12.76 -11.78 4.55
CA ARG A 13 13.65 -10.68 4.20
C ARG A 13 13.91 -10.61 2.69
N ILE A 14 14.21 -11.75 2.06
CA ILE A 14 14.45 -11.84 0.62
C ILE A 14 13.19 -11.45 -0.14
N LEU A 15 12.04 -12.02 0.21
CA LEU A 15 10.78 -11.72 -0.47
C LEU A 15 10.37 -10.25 -0.29
N SER A 16 10.51 -9.70 0.92
CA SER A 16 10.30 -8.26 1.17
C SER A 16 11.17 -7.43 0.25
N ALA A 17 12.48 -7.70 0.18
CA ALA A 17 13.39 -6.98 -0.70
C ALA A 17 13.01 -7.09 -2.19
N ILE A 18 12.63 -8.28 -2.67
CA ILE A 18 12.17 -8.50 -4.04
C ILE A 18 10.95 -7.63 -4.35
N PHE A 19 9.92 -7.69 -3.50
CA PHE A 19 8.71 -6.88 -3.72
C PHE A 19 8.98 -5.38 -3.60
N GLY A 20 9.87 -4.97 -2.69
CA GLY A 20 10.32 -3.58 -2.60
C GLY A 20 11.00 -3.09 -3.88
N LEU A 21 11.90 -3.90 -4.44
CA LEU A 21 12.57 -3.59 -5.71
C LEU A 21 11.61 -3.57 -6.90
N LEU A 22 10.65 -4.49 -6.96
CA LEU A 22 9.60 -4.51 -7.99
C LEU A 22 8.71 -3.26 -7.89
N GLY A 23 8.25 -2.90 -6.69
CA GLY A 23 7.48 -1.68 -6.46
C GLY A 23 8.26 -0.42 -6.85
N LEU A 24 9.54 -0.33 -6.44
CA LEU A 24 10.43 0.77 -6.82
C LEU A 24 10.64 0.84 -8.33
N THR A 25 10.78 -0.29 -9.01
CA THR A 25 10.93 -0.36 -10.46
C THR A 25 9.69 0.19 -11.17
N ILE A 26 8.49 -0.17 -10.72
CA ILE A 26 7.24 0.39 -11.25
C ILE A 26 7.18 1.91 -11.03
N LEU A 27 7.49 2.37 -9.81
CA LEU A 27 7.49 3.80 -9.46
C LEU A 27 8.43 4.59 -10.38
N LEU A 28 9.68 4.14 -10.49
CA LEU A 28 10.70 4.80 -11.30
C LEU A 28 10.36 4.75 -12.79
N ARG A 29 9.90 3.60 -13.29
CA ARG A 29 9.55 3.44 -14.71
C ARG A 29 8.49 4.45 -15.14
N VAL A 30 7.38 4.53 -14.40
CA VAL A 30 6.28 5.44 -14.77
C VAL A 30 6.71 6.89 -14.58
N SER A 31 7.34 7.22 -13.46
CA SER A 31 7.75 8.60 -13.15
C SER A 31 8.81 9.14 -14.11
N LEU A 32 9.79 8.32 -14.50
CA LEU A 32 10.86 8.74 -15.41
C LEU A 32 10.38 8.80 -16.87
N LYS A 33 9.43 7.95 -17.27
CA LYS A 33 8.84 7.97 -18.62
C LYS A 33 7.88 9.15 -18.81
N HIS A 34 7.20 9.59 -17.76
CA HIS A 34 6.15 10.62 -17.82
C HIS A 34 6.43 11.83 -16.93
N ARG A 35 7.62 12.45 -17.08
CA ARG A 35 8.05 13.60 -16.25
C ARG A 35 7.16 14.84 -16.36
N SER A 36 6.48 15.02 -17.49
CA SER A 36 5.63 16.17 -17.81
C SER A 36 4.14 15.93 -17.57
N GLU A 37 3.77 14.91 -16.80
CA GLU A 37 2.37 14.60 -16.51
C GLU A 37 1.67 15.78 -15.79
N TYR A 38 0.48 16.16 -16.27
CA TYR A 38 -0.31 17.25 -15.68
C TYR A 38 -1.01 16.83 -14.38
N VAL A 39 -1.59 15.63 -14.37
CA VAL A 39 -2.32 15.07 -13.21
C VAL A 39 -1.45 14.01 -12.54
N VAL A 40 -1.07 14.22 -11.28
CA VAL A 40 -0.22 13.27 -10.53
C VAL A 40 -0.86 11.88 -10.49
N GLY A 41 -0.15 10.89 -11.05
CA GLY A 41 -0.55 9.49 -10.99
C GLY A 41 -1.49 9.05 -12.11
N GLU A 42 -1.81 9.92 -13.08
CA GLU A 42 -2.64 9.55 -14.23
C GLU A 42 -2.10 8.33 -14.99
N ARG A 43 -0.82 8.31 -15.33
CA ARG A 43 -0.14 7.23 -16.07
C ARG A 43 0.02 5.97 -15.25
N PHE A 44 0.01 6.09 -13.91
CA PHE A 44 -0.10 4.90 -13.07
C PHE A 44 -1.45 4.20 -13.22
N VAL A 45 -2.48 4.90 -13.68
CA VAL A 45 -3.84 4.38 -13.89
C VAL A 45 -4.12 4.08 -15.37
N MET A 46 -3.60 4.90 -16.29
CA MET A 46 -3.89 4.84 -17.72
C MET A 46 -2.97 3.93 -18.51
N ASP A 47 -1.69 3.81 -18.12
CA ASP A 47 -0.81 2.85 -18.78
C ASP A 47 -1.23 1.43 -18.40
N GLU A 48 -1.03 0.49 -19.32
CA GLU A 48 -1.21 -0.94 -19.06
C GLU A 48 0.10 -1.68 -19.18
N LEU A 49 0.37 -2.53 -18.19
CA LEU A 49 1.39 -3.57 -18.31
C LEU A 49 0.69 -4.84 -18.81
N ILE A 50 1.08 -5.25 -20.02
CA ILE A 50 0.56 -6.44 -20.68
C ILE A 50 1.56 -7.59 -20.48
N ILE A 51 1.08 -8.68 -19.88
CA ILE A 51 1.86 -9.91 -19.71
C ILE A 51 1.17 -11.01 -20.52
N PRO A 52 1.65 -11.30 -21.75
CA PRO A 52 1.11 -12.37 -22.56
C PRO A 52 1.53 -13.73 -21.98
N THR A 53 0.58 -14.65 -21.87
CA THR A 53 0.82 -16.07 -21.58
C THR A 53 0.17 -16.94 -22.66
N PRO A 54 0.52 -18.24 -22.78
CA PRO A 54 -0.06 -19.11 -23.81
C PRO A 54 -1.59 -19.24 -23.75
N ILE A 55 -2.21 -19.00 -22.59
CA ILE A 55 -3.66 -19.19 -22.37
C ILE A 55 -4.43 -17.89 -22.13
N TYR A 56 -3.75 -16.81 -21.74
CA TYR A 56 -4.38 -15.55 -21.38
C TYR A 56 -3.40 -14.37 -21.43
N VAL A 57 -3.90 -13.17 -21.69
CA VAL A 57 -3.11 -11.94 -21.64
C VAL A 57 -3.53 -11.16 -20.40
N PHE A 58 -2.63 -11.04 -19.41
CA PHE A 58 -2.92 -10.29 -18.20
C PHE A 58 -2.68 -8.80 -18.42
N HIS A 59 -3.66 -7.97 -18.05
CA HIS A 59 -3.58 -6.52 -18.08
C HIS A 59 -3.51 -6.00 -16.64
N PHE A 60 -2.40 -5.34 -16.30
CA PHE A 60 -2.22 -4.72 -14.99
C PHE A 60 -1.99 -3.23 -15.12
N LYS A 61 -2.75 -2.45 -14.35
CA LYS A 61 -2.41 -1.03 -14.14
C LYS A 61 -1.16 -0.93 -13.26
N PRO A 62 -0.19 -0.06 -13.57
CA PRO A 62 1.00 0.13 -12.74
C PRO A 62 0.67 0.42 -11.28
N ILE A 63 -0.38 1.20 -11.00
CA ILE A 63 -0.81 1.46 -9.62
C ILE A 63 -1.18 0.17 -8.88
N THR A 64 -1.84 -0.78 -9.55
CA THR A 64 -2.28 -2.05 -8.95
C THR A 64 -1.08 -2.88 -8.54
N LEU A 65 -0.07 -2.99 -9.41
CA LEU A 65 1.18 -3.68 -9.08
C LEU A 65 1.93 -2.97 -7.95
N PHE A 66 2.02 -1.64 -8.02
CA PHE A 66 2.67 -0.84 -6.99
C PHE A 66 2.07 -1.07 -5.61
N VAL A 67 0.73 -1.06 -5.49
CA VAL A 67 0.07 -1.25 -4.18
C VAL A 67 0.20 -2.68 -3.66
N MET A 68 0.13 -3.68 -4.53
CA MET A 68 0.35 -5.08 -4.13
C MET A 68 1.79 -5.29 -3.65
N PHE A 69 2.78 -4.83 -4.41
CA PHE A 69 4.18 -4.98 -4.06
C PHE A 69 4.55 -4.15 -2.83
N GLY A 70 4.00 -2.93 -2.69
CA GLY A 70 4.20 -2.10 -1.51
C GLY A 70 3.63 -2.75 -0.23
N PHE A 71 2.42 -3.32 -0.31
CA PHE A 71 1.84 -4.07 0.80
C PHE A 71 2.68 -5.30 1.17
N LEU A 72 3.11 -6.09 0.18
CA LEU A 72 3.94 -7.27 0.41
C LEU A 72 5.31 -6.92 1.00
N TYR A 73 5.96 -5.87 0.48
CA TYR A 73 7.19 -5.32 1.04
C TYR A 73 7.03 -5.04 2.54
N TRP A 74 5.96 -4.32 2.91
CA TRP A 74 5.66 -3.96 4.29
C TRP A 74 5.38 -5.17 5.19
N ALA A 75 4.44 -6.04 4.79
CA ALA A 75 4.00 -7.17 5.60
C ALA A 75 5.14 -8.18 5.84
N LEU A 76 5.85 -8.54 4.77
CA LEU A 76 7.00 -9.45 4.86
C LEU A 76 8.17 -8.79 5.60
N GLY A 77 8.34 -7.48 5.44
CA GLY A 77 9.33 -6.70 6.19
C GLY A 77 9.12 -6.79 7.70
N LEU A 78 7.87 -6.62 8.18
CA LEU A 78 7.56 -6.75 9.61
C LEU A 78 7.89 -8.17 10.13
N GLU A 79 7.54 -9.21 9.37
CA GLU A 79 7.86 -10.60 9.77
C GLU A 79 9.36 -10.88 9.74
N ALA A 80 10.10 -10.36 8.76
CA ALA A 80 11.56 -10.48 8.67
C ALA A 80 12.29 -9.86 9.87
N TRP A 81 11.74 -8.78 10.43
CA TRP A 81 12.32 -8.08 11.58
C TRP A 81 11.74 -8.53 12.93
N ARG A 82 10.88 -9.55 12.95
CA ARG A 82 10.14 -9.98 14.14
C ARG A 82 11.02 -10.24 15.37
N ASN A 83 12.12 -10.97 15.23
CA ASN A 83 13.01 -11.27 16.36
C ASN A 83 13.68 -10.01 16.94
N HIS A 84 13.94 -8.98 16.13
CA HIS A 84 14.45 -7.70 16.60
C HIS A 84 13.36 -6.88 17.30
N ILE A 85 12.17 -6.80 16.69
CA ILE A 85 11.02 -6.08 17.25
C ILE A 85 10.60 -6.70 18.59
N LEU A 86 10.70 -8.03 18.77
CA LEU A 86 10.41 -8.69 20.03
C LEU A 86 11.25 -8.15 21.21
N LYS A 87 12.47 -7.68 20.96
CA LYS A 87 13.37 -7.12 21.98
C LYS A 87 12.99 -5.68 22.38
N TRP A 88 12.18 -4.98 21.59
CA TRP A 88 11.78 -3.60 21.91
C TRP A 88 10.97 -3.49 23.21
N PRO A 89 11.04 -2.33 23.90
CA PRO A 89 10.23 -2.07 25.09
C PRO A 89 8.73 -2.10 24.77
N SER A 90 7.92 -2.52 25.75
CA SER A 90 6.46 -2.62 25.60
C SER A 90 5.82 -1.27 25.28
N THR A 91 6.31 -0.20 25.89
CA THR A 91 5.84 1.18 25.65
C THR A 91 5.99 1.58 24.19
N LEU A 92 7.14 1.30 23.58
CA LEU A 92 7.37 1.60 22.16
C LEU A 92 6.43 0.80 21.25
N LYS A 93 6.30 -0.52 21.50
CA LYS A 93 5.36 -1.36 20.74
C LYS A 93 3.92 -0.87 20.86
N ARG A 94 3.51 -0.43 22.06
CA ARG A 94 2.17 0.12 22.30
C ARG A 94 1.97 1.47 21.62
N GLY A 95 2.99 2.34 21.62
CA GLY A 95 2.98 3.60 20.87
C GLY A 95 2.81 3.37 19.37
N ILE A 96 3.60 2.45 18.79
CA ILE A 96 3.47 2.08 17.37
C ILE A 96 2.10 1.48 17.08
N PHE A 97 1.58 0.60 17.95
CA PHE A 97 0.24 0.04 17.81
C PHE A 97 -0.84 1.13 17.75
N ILE A 98 -0.81 2.11 18.66
CA ILE A 98 -1.76 3.23 18.68
C ILE A 98 -1.63 4.08 17.40
N PHE A 99 -0.40 4.37 16.97
CA PHE A 99 -0.15 5.11 15.74
C PHE A 99 -0.70 4.37 14.51
N LEU A 100 -0.55 3.05 14.44
CA LEU A 100 -1.13 2.24 13.37
C LEU A 100 -2.67 2.22 13.43
N CYS A 101 -3.28 2.21 14.61
CA CYS A 101 -4.74 2.38 14.74
C CYS A 101 -5.21 3.73 14.21
N LEU A 102 -4.51 4.82 14.53
CA LEU A 102 -4.79 6.14 13.99
C LEU A 102 -4.62 6.18 12.47
N GLY A 103 -3.53 5.60 11.96
CA GLY A 103 -3.29 5.47 10.53
C GLY A 103 -4.37 4.66 9.82
N ALA A 104 -4.81 3.55 10.41
CA ALA A 104 -5.92 2.76 9.87
C ALA A 104 -7.23 3.54 9.84
N PHE A 105 -7.51 4.33 10.89
CA PHE A 105 -8.70 5.20 10.91
C PHE A 105 -8.66 6.24 9.79
N ILE A 106 -7.55 7.00 9.67
CA ILE A 106 -7.42 8.06 8.65
C ILE A 106 -7.42 7.48 7.24
N MET A 107 -6.58 6.47 6.97
CA MET A 107 -6.45 5.89 5.63
C MET A 107 -7.69 5.09 5.24
N GLY A 108 -8.35 4.44 6.21
CA GLY A 108 -9.61 3.75 6.01
C GLY A 108 -10.76 4.71 5.71
N TYR A 109 -10.84 5.83 6.44
CA TYR A 109 -11.78 6.91 6.14
C TYR A 109 -11.60 7.42 4.72
N GLU A 110 -10.38 7.80 4.34
CA GLU A 110 -10.07 8.28 2.99
C GLU A 110 -10.36 7.22 1.91
N PHE A 111 -10.01 5.95 2.16
CA PHE A 111 -10.32 4.87 1.23
C PHE A 111 -11.84 4.70 1.02
N LEU A 112 -12.61 4.63 2.12
CA LEU A 112 -14.06 4.46 2.07
C LEU A 112 -14.75 5.67 1.45
N GLN A 113 -14.37 6.89 1.85
CA GLN A 113 -14.90 8.12 1.28
C GLN A 113 -14.64 8.16 -0.22
N ASN A 114 -13.41 7.86 -0.66
CA ASN A 114 -13.08 7.87 -2.07
C ASN A 114 -13.83 6.78 -2.84
N PHE A 115 -13.98 5.58 -2.28
CA PHE A 115 -14.78 4.51 -2.87
C PHE A 115 -16.25 4.90 -3.02
N LEU A 116 -16.84 5.58 -2.02
CA LEU A 116 -18.21 6.07 -2.11
C LEU A 116 -18.36 7.17 -3.16
N MET A 117 -17.44 8.16 -3.19
CA MET A 117 -17.44 9.21 -4.20
C MET A 117 -17.30 8.64 -5.63
N TRP A 118 -16.48 7.60 -5.80
CA TRP A 118 -16.34 6.86 -7.06
C TRP A 118 -17.67 6.27 -7.53
N THR A 119 -18.36 5.54 -6.65
CA THR A 119 -19.67 4.94 -6.95
C THR A 119 -20.72 6.00 -7.24
N SER A 120 -20.79 7.06 -6.43
CA SER A 120 -21.73 8.16 -6.65
C SER A 120 -21.51 8.87 -7.98
N PHE A 121 -20.25 9.17 -8.34
CA PHE A 121 -19.93 9.82 -9.61
C PHE A 121 -20.33 8.96 -10.81
N PHE A 122 -20.02 7.66 -10.78
CA PHE A 122 -20.38 6.73 -11.85
C PHE A 122 -21.90 6.68 -12.07
N ILE A 123 -22.69 6.64 -10.99
CA ILE A 123 -24.16 6.60 -11.07
C ILE A 123 -24.72 7.91 -11.64
N MET A 124 -24.19 9.07 -11.22
CA MET A 124 -24.72 10.37 -11.63
C MET A 124 -24.33 10.79 -13.04
N TYR A 125 -23.08 10.53 -13.45
CA TYR A 125 -22.51 11.10 -14.67
C TYR A 125 -22.06 10.06 -15.70
N GLY A 126 -21.95 8.78 -15.31
CA GLY A 126 -21.35 7.75 -16.13
C GLY A 126 -19.89 8.03 -16.50
N GLY A 127 -19.37 7.35 -17.53
CA GLY A 127 -18.06 7.63 -18.10
C GLY A 127 -16.88 6.86 -17.47
N ASN A 128 -15.67 7.20 -17.92
CA ASN A 128 -14.44 6.53 -17.49
C ASN A 128 -13.89 7.16 -16.20
N LEU A 129 -13.99 6.38 -15.12
CA LEU A 129 -13.57 6.79 -13.77
C LEU A 129 -12.06 6.97 -13.65
N ASP A 130 -11.27 6.40 -14.56
CA ASP A 130 -9.82 6.60 -14.60
C ASP A 130 -9.44 8.04 -14.94
N MET A 131 -10.31 8.79 -15.64
CA MET A 131 -10.07 10.19 -16.00
C MET A 131 -10.40 11.16 -14.87
N LEU A 132 -10.96 10.68 -13.74
CA LEU A 132 -11.32 11.54 -12.63
C LEU A 132 -10.08 11.96 -11.83
N TYR A 133 -9.97 13.25 -11.57
CA TYR A 133 -8.92 13.82 -10.74
C TYR A 133 -9.48 14.90 -9.82
N HIS A 134 -8.85 15.06 -8.66
CA HIS A 134 -9.22 16.07 -7.69
C HIS A 134 -8.20 17.21 -7.67
N GLN A 135 -8.73 18.43 -7.70
CA GLN A 135 -8.01 19.66 -7.37
C GLN A 135 -8.78 20.39 -6.26
N LEU A 136 -8.93 19.72 -5.12
CA LEU A 136 -9.70 20.24 -3.97
C LEU A 136 -9.05 21.46 -3.31
N ASN A 137 -7.74 21.61 -3.46
CA ASN A 137 -6.99 22.73 -2.89
C ASN A 137 -6.38 23.57 -4.03
N PRO A 138 -6.74 24.85 -4.16
CA PRO A 138 -6.14 25.77 -5.14
C PRO A 138 -4.63 25.92 -5.00
N ALA A 139 -4.07 25.63 -3.82
CA ALA A 139 -2.64 25.65 -3.56
C ALA A 139 -1.90 24.38 -4.04
N MET A 140 -2.61 23.34 -4.50
CA MET A 140 -1.94 22.17 -5.08
C MET A 140 -1.41 22.53 -6.48
N PRO A 141 -0.10 22.37 -6.74
CA PRO A 141 0.50 22.74 -8.02
C PRO A 141 0.01 21.87 -9.18
N LYS A 142 -0.47 20.65 -8.89
CA LYS A 142 -1.05 19.73 -9.86
C LYS A 142 -2.24 18.99 -9.24
N PRO A 143 -3.30 18.71 -10.01
CA PRO A 143 -4.36 17.80 -9.59
C PRO A 143 -3.80 16.38 -9.38
N VAL A 144 -4.50 15.58 -8.57
CA VAL A 144 -4.13 14.17 -8.31
C VAL A 144 -5.20 13.25 -8.88
N ASN A 145 -4.78 12.20 -9.58
CA ASN A 145 -5.70 11.21 -10.13
C ASN A 145 -6.40 10.48 -8.98
N PHE A 146 -7.72 10.36 -9.11
CA PHE A 146 -8.56 9.85 -8.04
C PHE A 146 -8.38 8.36 -7.82
N ASN A 147 -8.30 7.58 -8.90
CA ASN A 147 -8.06 6.14 -8.84
C ASN A 147 -6.65 5.81 -8.34
N PHE A 148 -5.69 6.70 -8.58
CA PHE A 148 -4.34 6.60 -8.05
C PHE A 148 -4.33 6.74 -6.53
N ILE A 149 -4.84 7.87 -6.02
CA ILE A 149 -4.78 8.16 -4.58
C ILE A 149 -5.64 7.19 -3.75
N SER A 150 -6.81 6.79 -4.26
CA SER A 150 -7.69 5.81 -3.61
C SER A 150 -6.98 4.47 -3.36
N LYS A 151 -6.17 4.01 -4.32
CA LYS A 151 -5.42 2.76 -4.20
C LYS A 151 -4.22 2.92 -3.25
N LEU A 152 -3.60 4.09 -3.19
CA LEU A 152 -2.58 4.36 -2.17
C LEU A 152 -3.17 4.33 -0.76
N PHE A 153 -4.34 4.95 -0.56
CA PHE A 153 -5.04 4.89 0.73
C PHE A 153 -5.43 3.46 1.10
N SER A 154 -5.91 2.66 0.15
CA SER A 154 -6.22 1.25 0.42
C SER A 154 -4.97 0.44 0.81
N MET A 155 -3.82 0.69 0.16
CA MET A 155 -2.54 0.09 0.52
C MET A 155 -2.12 0.46 1.95
N PHE A 156 -2.15 1.75 2.29
CA PHE A 156 -1.77 2.21 3.63
C PHE A 156 -2.74 1.71 4.70
N PHE A 157 -4.03 1.66 4.39
CA PHE A 157 -5.03 1.08 5.27
C PHE A 157 -4.76 -0.40 5.53
N ALA A 158 -4.57 -1.20 4.48
CA ALA A 158 -4.23 -2.62 4.60
C ALA A 158 -2.91 -2.84 5.35
N GLY A 159 -1.89 -2.04 5.06
CA GLY A 159 -0.60 -2.06 5.76
C GLY A 159 -0.73 -1.73 7.25
N ALA A 160 -1.56 -0.74 7.58
CA ALA A 160 -1.86 -0.38 8.96
C ALA A 160 -2.60 -1.50 9.70
N LEU A 161 -3.65 -2.09 9.10
CA LEU A 161 -4.36 -3.24 9.66
C LEU A 161 -3.44 -4.44 9.92
N TYR A 162 -2.57 -4.76 8.95
CA TYR A 162 -1.58 -5.82 9.13
C TYR A 162 -0.59 -5.49 10.26
N GLY A 163 -0.14 -4.23 10.33
CA GLY A 163 0.70 -3.75 11.43
C GLY A 163 0.02 -3.89 12.79
N ILE A 164 -1.25 -3.49 12.92
CA ILE A 164 -2.06 -3.65 14.14
C ILE A 164 -2.09 -5.12 14.54
N TYR A 165 -2.42 -6.01 13.61
CA TYR A 165 -2.42 -7.46 13.83
C TYR A 165 -1.06 -7.97 14.31
N PHE A 166 0.02 -7.52 13.67
CA PHE A 166 1.40 -7.89 14.03
C PHE A 166 1.76 -7.44 15.45
N PHE A 167 1.61 -6.15 15.77
CA PHE A 167 1.97 -5.61 17.08
C PHE A 167 1.06 -6.12 18.19
N HIS A 168 -0.22 -6.35 17.93
CA HIS A 168 -1.14 -6.97 18.88
C HIS A 168 -0.67 -8.38 19.28
N ARG A 169 -0.25 -9.21 18.31
CA ARG A 169 0.35 -10.52 18.60
C ARG A 169 1.63 -10.41 19.44
N MET A 170 2.49 -9.44 19.12
CA MET A 170 3.74 -9.24 19.87
C MET A 170 3.50 -8.79 21.32
N LEU A 171 2.47 -7.98 21.56
CA LEU A 171 2.09 -7.50 22.90
C LEU A 171 1.44 -8.63 23.73
N ARG A 172 0.49 -9.39 23.15
CA ARG A 172 -0.14 -10.54 23.84
C ARG A 172 0.85 -11.66 24.19
N GLY A 173 1.87 -11.86 23.34
CA GLY A 173 2.88 -12.91 23.54
C GLY A 173 3.79 -12.75 24.77
N ARG A 174 3.75 -11.61 25.47
CA ARG A 174 4.46 -11.34 26.73
C ARG A 174 3.62 -11.57 28.00
N GLY A 175 2.29 -11.68 27.91
CA GLY A 175 1.40 -11.83 29.08
C GLY A 175 1.28 -13.26 29.63
N LYS A 176 2.23 -14.15 29.33
CA LYS A 176 2.27 -15.56 29.80
C LYS A 176 3.56 -15.88 30.56
N THR A 177 4.04 -14.93 31.35
CA THR A 177 5.11 -15.12 32.34
C THR A 177 4.58 -14.69 33.67
#